data_AF-A0A2S7F1Y3-F1
#
_entry.id   AF-A0A2S7F1Y3-F1
#
_cell.length_a   1.000
_cell.length_b   1.000
_cell.length_c   1.000
_cell.angle_alpha   90.00
_cell.angle_beta   90.00
_cell.angle_gamma   90.00
#
_symmetry.space_group_name_H-M   'P 1'
#
loop_
_entity.id
_entity.type
_entity.pdbx_description
1 polymer ?
#
loop_
_entity_poly.entity_id
_entity_poly.type
_entity_poly.pdbx_seq_one_letter_code
_entity_poly.pdbx_strand_id
1 'polypeptide(L)'
;MTSDASAADRWYLASLGRILVWARLRVREAGTADVLDSDGNTLSYDSEDTAQAALFDAEFVAYDGLDEDDALARGFSLHAVAPPQADDDAGLRGRMTQTLGARA
;
A
#
# COMPACT_ATOMS: atom_id res chain seq x y z
N MET A 1 -19.09 21.11 4.56
CA MET A 1 -17.71 21.38 5.00
C MET A 1 -16.85 20.55 4.07
N THR A 2 -16.27 21.21 3.08
CA THR A 2 -15.62 20.59 1.93
C THR A 2 -14.40 19.83 2.43
N SER A 3 -14.34 18.53 2.15
CA SER A 3 -13.20 17.68 2.47
C SER A 3 -11.94 18.38 2.01
N ASP A 4 -11.05 18.62 2.97
CA ASP A 4 -9.65 18.88 2.70
C ASP A 4 -9.23 17.89 1.62
N ALA A 5 -8.64 18.37 0.54
CA ALA A 5 -8.09 17.50 -0.49
C ALA A 5 -6.83 16.85 0.12
N SER A 6 -7.06 15.96 1.09
CA SER A 6 -6.07 15.09 1.70
C SER A 6 -5.28 14.52 0.54
N ALA A 7 -3.98 14.78 0.51
CA ALA A 7 -3.08 14.20 -0.47
C ALA A 7 -3.47 12.73 -0.65
N ALA A 8 -3.84 12.37 -1.88
CA ALA A 8 -4.50 11.09 -2.13
C ALA A 8 -3.67 9.95 -1.55
N ASP A 9 -4.32 9.09 -0.77
CA ASP A 9 -3.69 7.90 -0.23
C ASP A 9 -3.14 7.06 -1.38
N ARG A 10 -1.84 6.76 -1.33
CA ARG A 10 -1.18 5.91 -2.32
C ARG A 10 -0.93 4.55 -1.73
N TRP A 11 -1.37 3.53 -2.46
CA TRP A 11 -1.27 2.16 -2.01
C TRP A 11 -0.07 1.47 -2.64
N TYR A 12 0.62 0.71 -1.81
CA TYR A 12 1.76 -0.09 -2.19
C TYR A 12 1.49 -1.53 -1.79
N LEU A 13 2.04 -2.48 -2.54
CA LEU A 13 1.96 -3.90 -2.22
C LEU A 13 3.29 -4.61 -2.39
N ALA A 14 3.46 -5.67 -1.62
CA ALA A 14 4.50 -6.68 -1.80
C ALA A 14 3.86 -8.07 -1.83
N SER A 15 4.40 -8.98 -2.65
CA SER A 15 3.99 -10.38 -2.67
C SER A 15 5.06 -11.28 -2.07
N LEU A 16 4.65 -12.14 -1.15
CA LEU A 16 5.47 -13.10 -0.42
C LEU A 16 4.87 -14.48 -0.62
N GLY A 17 5.21 -15.11 -1.76
CA GLY A 17 4.60 -16.35 -2.19
C GLY A 17 3.09 -16.19 -2.45
N ARG A 18 2.27 -16.64 -1.50
CA ARG A 18 0.79 -16.55 -1.59
C ARG A 18 0.22 -15.41 -0.76
N ILE A 19 1.06 -14.68 -0.05
CA ILE A 19 0.64 -13.59 0.82
C ILE A 19 0.86 -12.28 0.09
N LEU A 20 -0.19 -11.47 0.01
CA LEU A 20 -0.12 -10.10 -0.45
C LEU A 20 -0.14 -9.19 0.78
N VAL A 21 0.82 -8.29 0.88
CA VAL A 21 0.96 -7.34 1.98
C VAL A 21 0.80 -5.94 1.42
N TRP A 22 -0.01 -5.12 2.06
CA TRP A 22 -0.28 -3.74 1.69
C TRP A 22 0.42 -2.76 2.63
N ALA A 23 0.77 -1.61 2.08
CA ALA A 23 1.17 -0.43 2.82
C ALA A 23 0.47 0.81 2.22
N ARG A 24 0.19 1.82 3.04
CA ARG A 24 -0.43 3.07 2.59
C ARG A 24 0.50 4.23 2.84
N LEU A 25 0.90 4.93 1.78
CA LEU A 25 1.64 6.18 1.85
C LEU A 25 0.68 7.37 1.83
N ARG A 26 0.84 8.29 2.77
CA ARG A 26 0.14 9.59 2.80
C ARG A 26 1.14 10.72 2.94
N VAL A 27 1.08 11.69 2.04
CA VAL A 27 1.88 12.92 2.16
C VAL A 27 1.11 13.90 3.04
N ARG A 28 1.80 14.47 4.02
CA ARG A 28 1.25 15.47 4.92
C ARG A 28 1.56 16.88 4.43
N GLU A 29 0.95 17.85 5.08
CA GLU A 29 1.33 19.25 4.94
C GLU A 29 2.83 19.43 5.22
N ALA A 30 3.44 20.41 4.54
CA ALA A 30 4.88 20.69 4.57
C ALA A 30 5.81 19.62 3.94
N GLY A 31 5.26 18.61 3.23
CA GLY A 31 6.05 17.68 2.41
C GLY A 31 6.58 16.44 3.16
N THR A 32 6.26 16.30 4.45
CA THR A 32 6.52 15.07 5.21
C THR A 32 5.57 13.95 4.77
N ALA A 33 5.89 12.69 5.10
CA ALA A 33 5.08 11.55 4.69
C ALA A 33 4.89 10.52 5.81
N ASP A 34 3.80 9.78 5.75
CA ASP A 34 3.53 8.61 6.56
C ASP A 34 3.40 7.36 5.72
N VAL A 35 3.89 6.24 6.24
CA VAL A 35 3.57 4.91 5.78
C VAL A 35 2.82 4.17 6.89
N LEU A 36 1.58 3.76 6.62
CA LEU A 36 0.89 2.75 7.41
C LEU A 36 1.36 1.37 6.92
N ASP A 37 1.94 0.57 7.81
CA ASP A 37 2.35 -0.81 7.52
C ASP A 37 1.25 -1.84 7.82
N SER A 38 1.46 -3.09 7.42
CA SER A 38 0.49 -4.18 7.63
C SER A 38 0.29 -4.58 9.08
N ASP A 39 1.22 -4.24 9.97
CA ASP A 39 1.11 -4.45 11.41
C ASP A 39 0.29 -3.35 12.09
N GLY A 40 -0.10 -2.31 11.34
CA GLY A 40 -0.87 -1.16 11.81
C GLY A 40 -0.01 -0.08 12.45
N ASN A 41 1.31 -0.10 12.25
CA ASN A 41 2.18 0.99 12.68
C ASN A 41 2.17 2.11 11.64
N THR A 42 2.24 3.35 12.11
CA THR A 42 2.47 4.52 11.25
C THR A 42 3.92 4.96 11.38
N LEU A 43 4.67 4.84 10.29
CA LEU A 43 6.06 5.28 10.18
C LEU A 43 6.07 6.66 9.54
N SER A 44 6.65 7.66 10.23
CA SER A 44 6.77 9.01 9.69
C SER A 44 8.16 9.26 9.09
N TYR A 45 8.17 9.94 7.96
CA TYR A 45 9.35 10.30 7.17
C TYR A 45 9.39 11.81 6.94
N ASP A 46 10.60 12.33 6.78
CA ASP A 46 10.86 13.75 6.53
C ASP A 46 10.43 14.21 5.13
N SER A 47 10.35 13.28 4.18
CA SER A 47 9.90 13.53 2.82
C SER A 47 9.17 12.33 2.22
N GLU A 48 8.37 12.59 1.18
CA GLU A 48 7.80 11.56 0.32
C GLU A 48 8.88 10.65 -0.29
N ASP A 49 9.95 11.23 -0.82
CA ASP A 49 11.02 10.49 -1.50
C ASP A 49 11.67 9.47 -0.55
N THR A 50 11.91 9.86 0.71
CA THR A 50 12.44 8.94 1.74
C THR A 50 11.46 7.81 2.05
N ALA A 51 10.16 8.10 2.14
CA ALA A 51 9.13 7.09 2.38
C ALA A 51 9.02 6.10 1.21
N GLN A 52 9.09 6.59 -0.03
CA GLN A 52 9.08 5.75 -1.24
C GLN A 52 10.34 4.88 -1.31
N ALA A 53 11.52 5.43 -1.02
CA ALA A 53 12.76 4.67 -0.97
C ALA A 53 12.68 3.52 0.05
N ALA A 54 12.15 3.79 1.25
CA ALA A 54 11.96 2.76 2.28
C ALA A 54 10.99 1.65 1.85
N LEU A 55 9.93 2.00 1.10
CA LEU A 55 9.01 1.01 0.52
C LEU A 55 9.71 0.16 -0.55
N PHE A 56 10.47 0.77 -1.45
CA PHE A 56 11.20 0.04 -2.49
C PHE A 56 12.28 -0.89 -1.91
N ASP A 57 13.01 -0.44 -0.89
CA ASP A 57 13.98 -1.28 -0.16
C ASP A 57 13.33 -2.49 0.52
N ALA A 58 12.03 -2.40 0.82
CA ALA A 58 11.21 -3.47 1.38
C ALA A 58 10.43 -4.27 0.32
N GLU A 59 10.80 -4.15 -0.97
CA GLU A 59 10.19 -4.84 -2.11
C GLU A 59 8.73 -4.46 -2.40
N PHE A 60 8.25 -3.35 -1.85
CA PHE A 60 6.93 -2.82 -2.17
C PHE A 60 6.94 -2.09 -3.51
N VAL A 61 5.83 -2.18 -4.24
CA VAL A 61 5.59 -1.42 -5.47
C VAL A 61 4.28 -0.68 -5.42
N ALA A 62 4.22 0.47 -6.11
CA ALA A 62 3.01 1.28 -6.18
C ALA A 62 1.92 0.54 -6.95
N TYR A 63 0.75 0.39 -6.34
CA TYR A 63 -0.40 -0.29 -6.93
C TYR A 63 -0.89 0.39 -8.21
N ASP A 64 -0.98 1.73 -8.20
CA ASP A 64 -1.44 2.51 -9.36
C ASP A 64 -0.46 2.48 -10.55
N GLY A 65 0.76 1.98 -10.33
CA GLY A 65 1.77 1.80 -11.38
C GLY A 65 1.84 0.38 -11.95
N LEU A 66 1.06 -0.57 -11.41
CA LEU A 66 1.05 -1.95 -11.88
C LEU A 66 0.08 -2.13 -13.06
N ASP A 67 0.53 -2.87 -14.06
CA ASP A 67 -0.36 -3.54 -15.01
C ASP A 67 -0.57 -5.03 -14.65
N GLU A 68 -1.39 -5.71 -15.44
CA GLU A 68 -1.68 -7.14 -15.21
C GLU A 68 -0.44 -8.02 -15.44
N ASP A 69 0.43 -7.68 -16.38
CA ASP A 69 1.64 -8.47 -16.66
C ASP A 69 2.63 -8.38 -15.48
N ASP A 70 2.78 -7.19 -14.89
CA ASP A 70 3.58 -6.97 -13.68
C ASP A 70 3.03 -7.74 -12.47
N ALA A 71 1.70 -7.75 -12.31
CA ALA A 71 1.03 -8.49 -11.23
C ALA A 71 1.23 -10.01 -11.40
N LEU A 72 1.07 -10.51 -12.63
CA LEU A 72 1.27 -11.94 -12.93
C LEU A 72 2.72 -12.36 -12.71
N ALA A 73 3.70 -11.53 -13.09
CA ALA A 73 5.11 -11.76 -12.79
C ALA A 73 5.39 -11.86 -11.28
N ARG A 74 4.56 -11.20 -10.47
CA ARG A 74 4.58 -11.24 -8.99
C ARG A 74 3.72 -12.35 -8.38
N GLY A 75 3.01 -13.13 -9.21
CA GLY A 75 2.24 -14.30 -8.79
C GLY A 75 0.78 -14.04 -8.40
N PHE A 76 0.19 -12.91 -8.82
CA PHE A 76 -1.22 -12.62 -8.60
C PHE A 76 -1.88 -11.97 -9.82
N SER A 77 -3.21 -12.00 -9.90
CA SER A 77 -3.94 -11.21 -10.90
C SER A 77 -4.29 -9.85 -10.31
N LEU A 78 -4.05 -8.76 -11.05
CA LEU A 78 -4.35 -7.41 -10.59
C LEU A 78 -5.86 -7.24 -10.41
N HIS A 79 -6.66 -7.86 -11.27
CA HIS A 79 -8.12 -7.87 -11.17
C HIS A 79 -8.68 -8.58 -9.93
N ALA A 80 -7.89 -9.42 -9.28
CA ALA A 80 -8.32 -10.19 -8.10
C ALA A 80 -8.07 -9.45 -6.78
N VAL A 81 -7.38 -8.31 -6.82
CA VAL A 81 -6.93 -7.59 -5.63
C VAL A 81 -7.32 -6.12 -5.72
N ALA A 82 -7.53 -5.49 -4.57
CA ALA A 82 -7.79 -4.07 -4.48
C ALA A 82 -7.21 -3.54 -3.16
N PRO A 83 -6.87 -2.24 -3.09
CA PRO A 83 -6.47 -1.62 -1.85
C PRO A 83 -7.51 -1.83 -0.74
N PRO A 84 -7.07 -2.18 0.48
CA PRO A 84 -7.99 -2.42 1.58
C PRO A 84 -8.76 -1.14 1.93
N GLN A 85 -10.05 -1.29 2.22
CA GLN A 85 -10.96 -0.21 2.57
C GLN A 85 -11.37 -0.37 4.04
N ALA A 86 -11.44 0.71 4.81
CA ALA A 86 -12.00 0.77 6.15
C ALA A 86 -12.32 2.23 6.54
N ASP A 87 -13.09 2.42 7.61
CA ASP A 87 -13.43 3.75 8.13
C ASP A 87 -12.25 4.42 8.85
N ASP A 88 -11.31 3.62 9.36
CA ASP A 88 -10.10 4.08 10.07
C ASP A 88 -8.91 3.14 9.85
N ASP A 89 -7.72 3.60 10.26
CA ASP A 89 -6.47 2.86 10.10
C ASP A 89 -6.45 1.57 10.95
N ALA A 90 -7.16 1.54 12.08
CA ALA A 90 -7.29 0.34 12.91
C ALA A 90 -8.06 -0.77 12.17
N GLY A 91 -9.10 -0.41 11.42
CA GLY A 91 -9.86 -1.30 10.56
C GLY A 91 -9.10 -1.77 9.32
N LEU A 92 -8.07 -1.04 8.89
CA LEU A 92 -7.20 -1.44 7.78
C LEU A 92 -6.26 -2.58 8.17
N ARG A 93 -5.68 -2.57 9.38
CA ARG A 93 -4.68 -3.56 9.83
C ARG A 93 -5.05 -5.01 9.49
N GLY A 94 -6.28 -5.43 9.81
CA GLY A 94 -6.74 -6.81 9.55
C GLY A 94 -6.96 -7.16 8.07
N ARG A 95 -6.88 -6.17 7.17
CA ARG A 95 -7.11 -6.28 5.72
C ARG A 95 -5.84 -6.02 4.90
N MET A 96 -4.80 -5.52 5.54
CA MET A 96 -3.51 -5.21 4.89
C MET A 96 -2.67 -6.45 4.59
N THR A 97 -3.07 -7.63 5.08
CA THR A 97 -2.47 -8.91 4.68
C THR A 97 -3.56 -9.81 4.12
N GLN A 98 -3.39 -10.27 2.89
CA GLN A 98 -4.34 -11.12 2.18
C GLN A 98 -3.66 -12.41 1.73
N THR A 99 -4.35 -13.54 1.88
CA THR A 99 -3.91 -14.78 1.20
C THR A 99 -4.52 -14.81 -0.19
N LEU A 100 -3.67 -14.78 -1.21
CA LEU A 100 -4.06 -14.94 -2.59
C LEU A 100 -4.64 -16.34 -2.79
N GLY A 101 -5.85 -16.40 -3.35
CA GLY A 101 -6.52 -17.65 -3.66
C GLY A 101 -5.69 -18.51 -4.61
N ALA A 102 -5.87 -19.83 -4.54
CA ALA A 102 -5.27 -20.74 -5.50
C ALA A 102 -6.00 -20.64 -6.85
N ARG A 103 -5.66 -19.63 -7.65
CA ARG A 103 -5.71 -19.54 -9.14
C ARG A 103 -5.96 -18.10 -9.60
N ALA A 104 -5.02 -17.57 -10.39
CA ALA A 104 -5.34 -16.95 -11.66
C ALA A 104 -5.10 -18.02 -12.75
#